data_AF-A0A8I0B791-F1
#
_entry.id   AF-A0A8I0B791-F1
#
_cell.length_a   1.000
_cell.length_b   1.000
_cell.length_c   1.000
_cell.angle_alpha   90.00
_cell.angle_beta   90.00
_cell.angle_gamma   90.00
#
_symmetry.space_group_name_H-M   'P 1'
#
loop_
_entity.id
_entity.type
_entity.pdbx_description
1 polymer ?
#
loop_
_entity_poly.entity_id
_entity_poly.type
_entity_poly.pdbx_seq_one_letter_code
_entity_poly.pdbx_strand_id
1 'polypeptide(L)' 'NVALAVFNLLPIPPLDGSKVVAWLLPPHLATQYLRWERFGFVAILILAMTGALSFVIRPALRLAQALLLA' A
#
# COMPACT_ATOMS: atom_id res chain seq x y z
N ASN A 1 12.16 9.97 -0.83
CA ASN A 1 12.02 8.68 -0.12
C ASN A 1 10.74 8.53 0.71
N VAL A 2 10.21 9.55 1.38
CA VAL A 2 8.94 9.45 2.16
C VAL A 2 7.74 8.99 1.31
N ALA A 3 7.60 9.49 0.09
CA ALA A 3 6.52 9.07 -0.81
C ALA A 3 6.57 7.58 -1.16
N LEU A 4 7.76 7.03 -1.41
CA LEU A 4 7.95 5.60 -1.66
C LEU A 4 7.65 4.79 -0.40
N ALA A 5 8.03 5.27 0.78
CA ALA A 5 7.71 4.62 2.05
C ALA A 5 6.19 4.55 2.26
N VAL A 6 5.48 5.66 2.10
CA VAL A 6 4.00 5.71 2.19
C VAL A 6 3.35 4.79 1.16
N PHE A 7 3.88 4.76 -0.07
CA PHE A 7 3.41 3.83 -1.11
C PHE A 7 3.59 2.37 -0.69
N ASN A 8 4.78 1.99 -0.19
CA ASN A 8 5.05 0.63 0.27
C ASN A 8 4.22 0.22 1.50
N LEU A 9 3.65 1.15 2.26
CA LEU A 9 2.76 0.84 3.38
C LEU A 9 1.32 0.53 2.94
N LEU A 10 0.97 0.70 1.67
CA LEU A 10 -0.37 0.39 1.19
C LEU A 10 -0.64 -1.13 1.30
N PRO A 11 -1.81 -1.55 1.80
CA PRO A 11 -2.17 -2.96 1.95
C PRO A 11 -2.65 -3.56 0.62
N ILE A 12 -1.83 -3.46 -0.41
CA ILE A 12 -2.10 -3.95 -1.77
C ILE A 12 -0.89 -4.81 -2.20
N PRO A 13 -1.03 -6.13 -2.35
CA PRO A 13 0.05 -6.96 -2.90
C PRO A 13 0.53 -6.39 -4.24
N PRO A 14 1.82 -6.41 -4.60
CA PRO A 14 2.99 -6.98 -3.89
C PRO A 14 3.66 -6.05 -2.84
N LEU A 15 3.03 -4.93 -2.48
CA LEU A 15 3.65 -3.91 -1.62
C LEU A 15 3.92 -4.46 -0.21
N ASP A 16 4.94 -3.94 0.46
CA ASP A 16 5.37 -4.49 1.75
C ASP A 16 4.29 -4.39 2.85
N GLY A 17 3.44 -3.37 2.80
CA GLY A 17 2.29 -3.19 3.68
C GLY A 17 1.26 -4.32 3.54
N SER A 18 1.15 -4.94 2.36
CA SER A 18 0.31 -6.12 2.20
C SER A 18 0.90 -7.33 2.93
N LYS A 19 2.22 -7.48 2.98
CA LYS A 19 2.87 -8.56 3.74
C LYS A 19 2.65 -8.36 5.23
N VAL A 20 2.74 -7.12 5.72
CA VAL A 20 2.42 -6.78 7.12
C VAL A 20 0.98 -7.19 7.46
N VAL A 21 0.01 -6.90 6.60
CA VAL A 21 -1.37 -7.35 6.77
C VAL A 21 -1.46 -8.88 6.74
N ALA A 22 -0.77 -9.55 5.81
CA ALA A 22 -0.76 -11.00 5.74
C ALA A 22 -0.21 -11.65 7.02
N TRP A 23 0.80 -11.06 7.66
CA TRP A 23 1.35 -11.52 8.94
C TRP A 23 0.37 -11.36 10.11
N LEU A 24 -0.52 -10.38 10.04
CA LEU A 24 -1.55 -10.18 11.06
C LEU A 24 -2.75 -11.14 10.88
N LEU A 25 -2.88 -11.76 9.69
CA LEU A 25 -3.97 -12.67 9.36
C LEU A 25 -3.66 -14.12 9.78
N PRO A 26 -4.68 -14.92 10.12
CA PRO A 26 -4.55 -16.37 10.24
C PRO A 26 -3.96 -17.00 8.96
N PRO A 27 -3.20 -18.11 9.06
CA PRO A 27 -2.46 -18.68 7.92
C PRO A 27 -3.29 -18.92 6.66
N HIS A 28 -4.53 -19.40 6.81
CA HIS A 28 -5.43 -19.67 5.69
C HIS A 28 -5.87 -18.40 4.95
N LEU A 29 -6.10 -17.29 5.66
CA LEU A 29 -6.42 -15.99 5.07
C LEU A 29 -5.18 -15.32 4.50
N ALA A 30 -4.02 -15.44 5.15
CA ALA A 30 -2.76 -14.91 4.66
C ALA A 30 -2.42 -15.49 3.27
N THR A 31 -2.55 -16.81 3.08
CA THR A 31 -2.31 -17.46 1.79
C THR A 31 -3.31 -17.00 0.72
N GLN A 32 -4.60 -16.86 1.08
CA GLN A 32 -5.63 -16.37 0.15
C GLN A 32 -5.39 -14.92 -0.24
N TYR A 33 -4.99 -14.08 0.71
CA TYR A 33 -4.69 -12.67 0.49
C TYR A 33 -3.46 -12.49 -0.41
N LEU A 34 -2.37 -13.22 -0.16
CA LEU A 34 -1.16 -13.17 -0.99
C LEU A 34 -1.35 -13.78 -2.39
N ARG A 35 -2.30 -14.70 -2.59
CA ARG A 35 -2.62 -15.21 -3.93
C ARG A 35 -3.02 -14.12 -4.93
N TRP A 36 -3.53 -12.98 -4.45
CA TRP A 36 -3.90 -11.83 -5.28
C TRP A 36 -2.70 -11.02 -5.78
N GLU A 37 -1.49 -11.31 -5.30
CA GLU A 37 -0.25 -10.65 -5.73
C GLU A 37 -0.04 -10.65 -7.25
N ARG A 38 -0.47 -11.71 -7.93
CA ARG A 38 -0.44 -11.80 -9.41
C ARG A 38 -1.23 -10.69 -10.12
N PHE A 39 -2.29 -10.17 -9.50
CA PHE A 39 -3.13 -9.08 -10.03
C PHE A 39 -2.78 -7.73 -9.41
N GLY A 40 -1.96 -7.74 -8.36
CA GLY A 40 -1.59 -6.59 -7.56
C GLY A 40 -0.99 -5.44 -8.38
N PHE A 41 -0.07 -5.77 -9.29
CA PHE A 41 0.53 -4.78 -10.17
C PHE A 41 -0.49 -4.09 -11.08
N VAL A 42 -1.44 -4.85 -11.63
CA VAL A 42 -2.53 -4.31 -12.47
C VAL A 42 -3.45 -3.41 -11.66
N ALA A 43 -3.79 -3.81 -10.42
CA ALA A 43 -4.60 -2.99 -9.52
C ALA A 43 -3.91 -1.65 -9.20
N ILE A 44 -2.61 -1.67 -8.90
CA ILE A 44 -1.82 -0.46 -8.67
C ILE A 44 -1.83 0.46 -9.90
N LEU A 45 -1.66 -0.10 -11.10
CA LEU A 45 -1.68 0.66 -12.34
C LEU A 45 -3.03 1.36 -12.55
N ILE A 46 -4.13 0.63 -12.37
CA ILE A 46 -5.50 1.19 -12.47
C ILE A 46 -5.70 2.31 -11.44
N LEU A 47 -5.29 2.09 -10.19
CA LEU A 47 -5.38 3.09 -9.12
C LEU A 47 -4.52 4.33 -9.40
N ALA A 48 -3.37 4.15 -10.05
CA ALA A 48 -2.51 5.25 -10.47
C ALA A 48 -3.15 6.05 -11.63
N MET A 49 -3.67 5.37 -12.65
CA MET A 49 -4.32 6.00 -13.81
C MET A 49 -5.59 6.77 -13.43
N THR A 50 -6.38 6.23 -12.49
CA THR A 50 -7.60 6.89 -11.98
C THR A 50 -7.30 8.03 -11.01
N GLY A 51 -6.06 8.18 -10.55
CA GLY A 51 -5.69 9.17 -9.53
C GLY A 51 -6.09 8.78 -8.11
N ALA A 52 -6.75 7.65 -7.90
CA ALA A 52 -7.13 7.14 -6.57
C ALA A 52 -5.92 6.97 -5.66
N LEU A 53 -4.78 6.53 -6.23
CA LEU A 53 -3.52 6.39 -5.49
C LEU A 53 -3.06 7.74 -4.92
N SER A 54 -3.18 8.82 -5.71
CA SER A 54 -2.83 10.18 -5.27
C SER A 54 -3.77 10.69 -4.17
N PHE A 55 -5.05 10.33 -4.23
CA PHE A 55 -6.03 10.69 -3.20
C PHE A 55 -5.67 10.09 -1.83
N VAL A 56 -5.15 8.85 -1.80
CA VAL A 56 -4.73 8.17 -0.56
C VAL A 56 -3.35 8.64 -0.10
N ILE A 57 -2.38 8.77 -1.02
CA ILE A 57 -0.99 9.07 -0.67
C ILE A 57 -0.80 10.53 -0.22
N ARG A 58 -1.48 11.49 -0.86
CA ARG A 58 -1.30 12.94 -0.56
C ARG A 58 -1.57 13.32 0.91
N PRO A 59 -2.67 12.91 1.56
CA PRO A 59 -2.88 13.25 2.96
C PRO A 59 -1.85 12.58 3.87
N ALA A 60 -1.49 11.32 3.61
CA ALA A 60 -0.44 10.62 4.36
C ALA A 60 0.92 11.31 4.23
N LEU A 61 1.25 11.78 3.03
CA LEU A 61 2.45 12.57 2.77
C LEU A 61 2.46 13.90 3.53
N ARG A 62 1.35 14.63 3.51
CA ARG A 62 1.24 15.91 4.26
C ARG A 62 1.43 15.69 5.75
N LEU A 63 0.83 14.64 6.31
CA LEU A 63 0.99 14.29 7.71
C LEU A 63 2.46 13.94 8.03
N ALA A 64 3.08 13.08 7.23
CA ALA A 64 4.48 12.71 7.41
C ALA A 64 5.40 13.93 7.31
N GLN A 65 5.17 14.82 6.35
CA GLN A 65 5.94 16.06 6.19
C GLN A 65 5.73 17.00 7.38
N ALA A 66 4.49 17.15 7.87
CA ALA A 66 4.20 17.98 9.03
C ALA A 66 4.90 17.46 10.29
N LEU A 67 4.93 16.14 10.50
CA LEU A 67 5.61 15.52 11.63
C LEU A 67 7.13 15.60 11.53
N LEU A 68 7.70 15.60 10.32
CA LEU A 68 9.15 15.70 10.10
C LEU A 68 9.67 17.14 10.20
N LEU A 69 8.81 18.12 10.00
CA LEU A 69 9.13 19.56 10.07
C LEU A 69 8.72 20.20 11.39
N ALA A 70 8.03 19.46 12.26
CA ALA A 70 7.73 19.82 13.64
C ALA A 70 8.88 19.42 14.57
#